data_AF-A0A1F9WVY9-F1
#
_entry.id   AF-A0A1F9WVY9-F1
#
_cell.length_a   1.000
_cell.length_b   1.000
_cell.length_c   1.000
_cell.angle_alpha   90.00
_cell.angle_beta   90.00
_cell.angle_gamma   90.00
#
_symmetry.space_group_name_H-M   'P 1'
#
loop_
_entity.id
_entity.type
_entity.pdbx_description
1 polymer ?
#
loop_
_entity_poly.entity_id
_entity_poly.type
_entity_poly.pdbx_seq_one_letter_code
_entity_poly.pdbx_strand_id
1 'polypeptide(L)' 'MAKIIEKEKIKKIVRTLPENAHIEDAMEKLYLLYKVEKGCRQADAGQIISHKEVKKRLHKWLI' A
#
# COMPACT_ATOMS: atom_id res chain seq x y z
N MET A 1 -16.94 2.20 -0.44
CA MET A 1 -15.50 1.87 -0.56
C MET A 1 -15.15 0.93 0.59
N ALA A 2 -14.52 -0.21 0.33
CA ALA A 2 -14.10 -1.11 1.41
C ALA A 2 -13.08 -0.39 2.30
N LYS A 3 -13.33 -0.36 3.61
CA LYS A 3 -12.42 0.23 4.60
C LYS A 3 -11.18 -0.68 4.67
N ILE A 4 -10.06 -0.23 4.08
CA ILE A 4 -8.83 -1.03 4.04
C ILE A 4 -8.06 -0.88 5.35
N ILE A 5 -7.94 0.34 5.88
CA ILE A 5 -7.30 0.59 7.18
C ILE A 5 -8.33 1.21 8.13
N GLU A 6 -8.45 0.66 9.33
CA GLU A 6 -9.33 1.18 10.38
C GLU A 6 -8.72 2.40 11.10
N LYS A 7 -9.58 3.29 11.60
CA LYS A 7 -9.18 4.52 12.31
C LYS A 7 -8.22 4.25 13.47
N GLU A 8 -8.44 3.18 14.24
CA GLU A 8 -7.55 2.83 15.35
C GLU A 8 -6.17 2.40 14.88
N LYS A 9 -6.08 1.70 13.74
CA LYS A 9 -4.80 1.35 13.11
C LYS A 9 -4.07 2.60 12.60
N ILE A 10 -4.79 3.56 12.02
CA ILE A 10 -4.23 4.87 11.63
C ILE A 10 -3.63 5.59 12.84
N LYS A 11 -4.36 5.69 13.95
CA LYS A 11 -3.85 6.31 15.20
C LYS A 11 -2.58 5.61 15.69
N LYS A 12 -2.55 4.28 15.68
CA LYS A 12 -1.35 3.52 16.06
C LYS A 12 -0.16 3.84 15.15
N ILE A 13 -0.37 3.89 13.83
CA ILE A 13 0.70 4.22 12.86
C ILE A 13 1.25 5.62 13.13
N VAL A 14 0.38 6.62 13.28
CA VAL A 14 0.80 8.01 13.56
C VAL A 14 1.58 8.11 14.87
N ARG A 15 1.17 7.37 15.91
CA ARG A 15 1.91 7.30 17.20
C ARG A 15 3.30 6.68 17.11
N THR A 16 3.62 5.96 16.02
CA THR A 16 4.96 5.37 15.80
C THR A 16 5.90 6.29 15.03
N LEU A 17 5.44 7.46 14.61
CA LEU A 17 6.29 8.43 13.92
C LEU A 17 7.22 9.13 14.94
N PRO A 18 8.43 9.53 14.51
CA PRO A 18 9.31 10.38 15.31
C PRO A 18 8.62 11.68 15.76
N GLU A 19 9.08 12.26 16.86
CA GLU A 19 8.54 13.55 17.36
C GLU A 19 8.77 14.70 16.38
N ASN A 20 9.83 14.63 15.56
CA ASN A 20 10.14 15.59 14.51
C ASN A 20 9.52 15.23 13.15
N ALA A 21 8.59 14.29 13.10
CA ALA A 21 7.91 13.93 11.85
C ALA A 21 6.99 15.04 11.36
N HIS A 22 6.95 15.21 10.05
CA HIS A 22 6.08 16.16 9.35
C HIS A 22 4.85 15.45 8.75
N ILE A 23 3.93 16.24 8.19
CA ILE A 23 2.69 15.70 7.61
C ILE A 23 2.97 14.77 6.44
N GLU A 24 4.03 15.04 5.67
CA GLU A 24 4.49 14.24 4.55
C GLU A 24 4.88 12.83 4.99
N ASP A 25 5.59 12.69 6.12
CA ASP A 25 6.00 11.39 6.67
C ASP A 25 4.78 10.53 7.04
N ALA A 26 3.77 11.17 7.66
CA ALA A 26 2.52 10.51 8.01
C ALA A 26 1.76 10.07 6.76
N MET A 27 1.66 10.95 5.75
CA MET A 27 1.00 10.65 4.48
C MET A 27 1.67 9.49 3.76
N GLU A 28 3.00 9.50 3.64
CA GLU A 28 3.76 8.45 2.98
C GLU A 28 3.55 7.10 3.68
N LYS A 29 3.77 7.04 5.00
CA LYS A 29 3.65 5.81 5.78
C LYS A 29 2.24 5.22 5.70
N LEU A 30 1.21 6.06 5.83
CA LEU A 30 -0.19 5.63 5.74
C LEU A 30 -0.54 5.14 4.34
N TYR A 31 -0.07 5.84 3.29
CA TYR A 31 -0.36 5.45 1.91
C TYR A 31 0.35 4.15 1.51
N LEU A 32 1.61 3.97 1.93
CA LEU A 32 2.35 2.73 1.73
C LEU A 32 1.61 1.55 2.35
N LEU A 33 1.25 1.64 3.63
CA LEU A 33 0.53 0.58 4.33
C LEU A 33 -0.83 0.29 3.69
N TYR A 34 -1.53 1.32 3.21
CA TYR A 34 -2.78 1.15 2.47
C TYR A 34 -2.58 0.34 1.19
N LYS A 35 -1.55 0.67 0.41
CA LYS A 35 -1.23 -0.02 -0.84
C LYS A 35 -0.83 -1.48 -0.61
N VAL A 36 -0.04 -1.75 0.44
CA VAL A 36 0.34 -3.11 0.84
C VAL A 36 -0.88 -3.92 1.26
N GLU A 37 -1.69 -3.41 2.18
CA GLU A 37 -2.87 -4.14 2.68
C GLU A 37 -3.89 -4.39 1.56
N LYS A 38 -4.07 -3.41 0.66
CA LYS A 38 -4.86 -3.60 -0.56
C LYS A 38 -4.29 -4.73 -1.42
N GLY A 39 -2.98 -4.71 -1.67
CA GLY A 39 -2.30 -5.74 -2.47
C GLY A 39 -2.44 -7.14 -1.89
N CYS A 40 -2.27 -7.30 -0.58
CA CYS A 40 -2.49 -8.57 0.12
C CYS A 40 -3.92 -9.07 -0.07
N ARG A 41 -4.94 -8.23 0.20
CA ARG A 41 -6.35 -8.63 0.00
C ARG A 41 -6.68 -8.98 -1.45
N GLN A 42 -6.06 -8.29 -2.42
CA GLN A 42 -6.20 -8.63 -3.83
C GLN A 42 -5.57 -10.01 -4.13
N ALA A 43 -4.40 -10.30 -3.56
CA ALA A 43 -3.76 -11.59 -3.71
C ALA A 43 -4.59 -12.73 -3.10
N ASP A 44 -5.08 -12.54 -1.87
CA ASP A 44 -5.95 -13.50 -1.17
C ASP A 44 -7.26 -13.77 -1.93
N ALA A 45 -7.80 -12.74 -2.59
CA ALA A 45 -8.99 -12.84 -3.43
C ALA A 45 -8.70 -13.37 -4.85
N GLY A 46 -7.47 -13.80 -5.16
CA GLY A 46 -7.07 -14.29 -6.48
C GLY A 46 -7.02 -13.22 -7.58
N GLN A 47 -7.06 -11.93 -7.24
CA GLN A 47 -6.92 -10.80 -8.16
C GLN A 47 -5.44 -10.57 -8.54
N ILE A 48 -4.81 -11.62 -9.04
CA ILE A 48 -3.41 -11.66 -9.44
C ILE A 48 -3.28 -11.85 -10.95
N ILE A 49 -2.10 -11.58 -11.47
CA ILE A 49 -1.74 -11.86 -12.86
C ILE A 49 -0.50 -12.74 -12.90
N SER A 50 -0.36 -13.53 -13.96
CA SER A 50 0.83 -14.37 -14.14
C SER A 50 2.08 -13.51 -14.37
N HIS A 51 3.25 -14.06 -14.06
CA HIS A 51 4.52 -13.40 -14.33
C HIS A 51 4.71 -13.03 -15.81
N LYS A 52 4.19 -13.84 -16.73
CA LYS A 52 4.19 -13.54 -18.19
C LYS A 52 3.39 -12.28 -18.51
N GLU A 53 2.21 -12.12 -17.90
CA GLU A 53 1.37 -10.94 -18.08
C GLU A 53 2.01 -9.69 -17.45
N VAL A 54 2.68 -9.82 -16.29
CA VAL A 54 3.48 -8.73 -15.69
C VAL A 54 4.54 -8.22 -16.67
N LYS A 55 5.34 -9.13 -17.26
CA LYS A 55 6.37 -8.77 -18.24
C LYS A 55 5.78 -8.03 -19.44
N LYS A 56 4.66 -8.49 -19.98
CA LYS A 56 3.95 -7.83 -21.10
C LYS A 56 3.52 -6.40 -20.75
N ARG A 57 2.98 -6.18 -19.54
CA ARG A 57 2.52 -4.85 -19.10
C ARG A 57 3.67 -3.87 -18.84
N LEU A 58 4.76 -4.36 -18.27
CA LEU A 58 5.91 -3.54 -17.91
C LEU A 58 6.88 -3.28 -19.06
N HIS A 59 6.74 -4.01 -20.18
CA HIS A 59 7.62 -3.88 -21.35
C HIS A 59 7.75 -2.44 -21.88
N LYS A 60 6.71 -1.61 -21.75
CA LYS A 60 6.76 -0.19 -22.19
C LYS A 60 7.60 0.73 -21.27
N TRP A 61 8.01 0.26 -20.10
CA TRP A 61 8.76 1.04 -19.10
C TRP A 61 10.12 0.43 -18.75
N LEU A 62 10.25 -0.89 -18.92
CA LEU A 62 11.49 -1.63 -18.69
C LEU A 62 12.24 -1.71 -20.02
N ILE A 63 13.19 -0.79 -20.20
CA ILE A 63 14.15 -0.74 -21.31
C ILE A 63 15.08 -1.95 -21.22
#